data_AF-A0A4Q2D6B5-F1
#
_entry.id   AF-A0A4Q2D6B5-F1
#
_cell.length_a   1.000
_cell.length_b   1.000
_cell.length_c   1.000
_cell.angle_alpha   90.00
_cell.angle_beta   90.00
_cell.angle_gamma   90.00
#
_symmetry.space_group_name_H-M   'P 1'
#
loop_
_entity.id
_entity.type
_entity.pdbx_description
1 polymer ?
#
loop_
_entity_poly.entity_id
_entity_poly.type
_entity_poly.pdbx_seq_one_letter_code
_entity_poly.pdbx_strand_id
1 'polypeptide(L)' 'MQQKYLAEAHELYDEFFHIIQLPLLTEEVRGPEKLKEFSTLLVEPYVPPQD' A
#
# COMPACT_ATOMS: atom_id res chain seq x y z
N MET A 1 -6.38 0.98 -14.70
CA MET A 1 -7.65 0.87 -13.96
C MET A 1 -7.51 1.31 -12.50
N GLN A 2 -6.64 0.68 -11.70
CA GLN A 2 -6.42 1.03 -10.29
C GLN A 2 -6.01 2.50 -10.08
N GLN A 3 -5.15 3.03 -10.96
CA GLN A 3 -4.69 4.43 -10.90
C GLN A 3 -5.83 5.47 -10.89
N LYS A 4 -6.93 5.20 -11.61
CA LYS A 4 -8.10 6.09 -11.61
C LYS A 4 -8.74 6.16 -10.22
N TYR A 5 -8.99 5.02 -9.60
CA TYR A 5 -9.63 4.95 -8.29
C TYR A 5 -8.71 5.45 -7.17
N LEU A 6 -7.39 5.28 -7.30
CA LEU A 6 -6.43 5.89 -6.38
C LEU A 6 -6.51 7.41 -6.44
N ALA A 7 -6.55 8.00 -7.65
CA ALA A 7 -6.70 9.44 -7.80
C ALA A 7 -8.02 9.96 -7.18
N GLU A 8 -9.13 9.26 -7.41
CA GLU A 8 -10.42 9.59 -6.79
C GLU A 8 -10.37 9.48 -5.25
N ALA A 9 -9.67 8.48 -4.69
CA ALA A 9 -9.48 8.36 -3.24
C ALA A 9 -8.66 9.51 -2.66
N HIS A 10 -7.58 9.90 -3.33
CA HIS A 10 -6.76 11.05 -2.94
C HIS A 10 -7.57 12.35 -2.97
N GLU A 11 -8.35 12.60 -4.03
CA GLU A 11 -9.23 13.77 -4.14
C GLU A 11 -10.25 13.86 -2.99
N LEU A 12 -10.81 12.73 -2.56
CA LEU A 12 -11.86 12.69 -1.54
C LEU A 12 -11.33 12.72 -0.09
N TYR A 13 -10.13 12.19 0.16
CA TYR A 13 -9.71 11.84 1.52
C TYR A 13 -8.34 12.38 1.97
N ASP A 14 -7.52 12.96 1.08
CA ASP A 14 -6.14 13.37 1.44
C ASP A 14 -6.06 14.41 2.57
N GLU A 15 -7.05 15.29 2.70
CA GLU A 15 -7.05 16.32 3.74
C GLU A 15 -7.40 15.77 5.14
N PHE A 16 -8.03 14.58 5.21
CA PHE A 16 -8.58 14.04 6.46
C PHE A 16 -7.97 12.71 6.88
N PHE A 17 -7.36 11.97 5.96
CA PHE A 17 -6.89 10.60 6.19
C PHE A 17 -5.47 10.38 5.64
N HIS A 18 -4.77 9.43 6.26
CA HIS A 18 -3.53 8.89 5.72
C HIS A 18 -3.83 7.75 4.76
N ILE A 19 -3.67 7.98 3.45
CA ILE A 19 -3.83 6.95 2.42
C ILE A 19 -2.50 6.18 2.27
N ILE A 20 -2.38 5.02 2.92
CA ILE A 20 -1.23 4.11 2.79
C ILE A 20 -1.45 3.20 1.56
N GLN A 21 -0.48 3.18 0.65
CA GLN A 21 -0.51 2.33 -0.55
C GLN A 21 0.36 1.09 -0.34
N LEU A 22 -0.22 -0.10 -0.51
CA LEU A 22 0.46 -1.38 -0.35
C LEU A 22 0.55 -2.11 -1.70
N PRO A 23 1.68 -2.77 -2.02
CA PRO A 23 1.81 -3.54 -3.24
C PRO A 23 0.99 -4.83 -3.18
N LEU A 24 0.54 -5.30 -4.34
CA LEU A 24 0.02 -6.65 -4.48
C LEU A 24 1.19 -7.64 -4.51
N LEU A 25 1.20 -8.58 -3.56
CA LEU A 25 2.20 -9.64 -3.52
C LEU A 25 1.75 -10.87 -4.31
N THR A 26 2.71 -11.63 -4.83
CA THR A 26 2.45 -12.86 -5.60
C THR A 26 2.03 -14.04 -4.73
N GLU A 27 2.22 -13.93 -3.42
CA GLU A 27 1.91 -14.96 -2.44
C GLU A 27 1.12 -14.40 -1.26
N GLU A 28 0.44 -15.29 -0.54
CA GLU A 28 -0.34 -14.91 0.64
C GLU A 28 0.59 -14.54 1.81
N VAL A 29 0.28 -13.43 2.48
CA VAL A 29 0.99 -13.01 3.70
C VAL A 29 0.45 -13.82 4.89
N ARG A 30 1.08 -14.94 5.20
CA ARG A 30 0.70 -15.83 6.30
C ARG A 30 1.89 -16.16 7.20
N GLY A 31 1.59 -16.39 8.48
CA GLY A 31 2.59 -16.68 9.50
C GLY A 31 3.23 -15.42 10.09
N PRO A 32 3.78 -15.52 11.31
CA PRO A 32 4.23 -14.34 12.06
C PRO A 32 5.40 -13.60 11.39
N GLU A 33 6.27 -14.30 10.65
CA GLU A 33 7.42 -13.68 9.99
C GLU A 33 6.99 -12.80 8.82
N LYS A 34 6.21 -13.36 7.87
CA LYS A 34 5.69 -12.61 6.71
C LYS A 34 4.79 -11.46 7.14
N LEU A 35 3.99 -11.62 8.20
CA LEU A 35 3.18 -10.54 8.75
C LEU A 35 4.03 -9.39 9.29
N LYS A 36 5.14 -9.69 9.99
CA LYS A 36 6.06 -8.67 10.48
C LYS A 36 6.73 -7.93 9.33
N GLU A 37 7.23 -8.66 8.34
CA GLU A 37 7.84 -8.06 7.15
C GLU A 37 6.86 -7.15 6.41
N PHE A 38 5.65 -7.65 6.10
CA PHE A 38 4.61 -6.86 5.45
C PHE A 38 4.19 -5.63 6.26
N SER A 39 4.16 -5.74 7.59
CA SER A 39 3.76 -4.62 8.46
C SER A 39 4.69 -3.40 8.36
N THR A 40 5.94 -3.58 7.93
CA THR A 40 6.87 -2.45 7.72
C THR A 40 6.34 -1.47 6.67
N LEU A 41 5.66 -2.00 5.63
CA LEU A 41 5.05 -1.21 4.56
C LEU A 41 3.86 -0.36 5.01
N LEU A 42 3.33 -0.58 6.22
CA LEU A 42 2.29 0.27 6.82
C LEU A 42 2.85 1.57 7.41
N VAL A 43 4.16 1.61 7.68
CA VAL A 43 4.85 2.73 8.32
C VAL A 43 5.82 3.38 7.35
N GLU A 44 6.52 2.57 6.56
CA GLU A 44 7.48 2.99 5.56
C GLU A 44 6.84 2.92 4.17
N PRO A 45 6.71 4.04 3.44
CA PRO A 45 6.10 4.05 2.11
C PRO A 45 6.82 3.12 1.14
N TYR A 46 6.06 2.22 0.50
CA TYR A 46 6.59 1.35 -0.54
C TYR A 46 7.04 2.16 -1.78
N VAL A 47 8.24 1.90 -2.26
CA VAL A 47 8.77 2.46 -3.52
C VAL A 47 8.71 1.37 -4.60
N PRO A 48 7.85 1.51 -5.62
CA PRO A 48 7.81 0.55 -6.72
C PRO A 48 9.13 0.59 -7.52
N PRO A 49 9.56 -0.55 -8.09
CA PRO A 49 10.71 -0.58 -8.99
C PRO A 49 10.52 0.45 -10.12
N GLN A 50 11.57 1.20 -10.45
CA GLN A 50 11.61 1.94 -11.70
C GLN A 50 11.88 0.94 -12.81
N ASP A 51 10.95 0.84 -13.76
CA ASP A 51 11.14 0.11 -15.02
C ASP A 51 12.30 0.69 -15.85
#